data_AF-A0A949EBX6-F1
#
_entry.id   AF-A0A949EBX6-F1
#
_cell.length_a   1.000
_cell.length_b   1.000
_cell.length_c   1.000
_cell.angle_alpha   90.00
_cell.angle_beta   90.00
_cell.angle_gamma   90.00
#
_symmetry.space_group_name_H-M   'P 1'
#
loop_
_entity.id
_entity.type
_entity.pdbx_description
1 polymer ?
#
loop_
_entity_poly.entity_id
_entity_poly.type
_entity_poly.pdbx_seq_one_letter_code
_entity_poly.pdbx_strand_id
1 'polypeptide(L)'
;MKNNLESGKISETKLSTEEKCEIQRRLIEEFCEIRKMTNAEQKNICALDWVGKYADNFDQLDKKLIEEYKGACDDEKREYILDKIQKQLENLNKKNG
;
A
#
# COMPACT_ATOMS: atom_id res chain seq x y z
N MET A 1 33.65 -33.99 2.90
CA MET A 1 33.81 -32.99 3.98
C MET A 1 32.96 -31.77 3.62
N LYS A 2 32.02 -31.46 4.52
CA LYS A 2 31.36 -30.17 4.79
C LYS A 2 30.73 -29.38 3.63
N ASN A 3 29.40 -29.46 3.61
CA ASN A 3 28.43 -28.48 3.12
C ASN A 3 28.83 -27.04 3.46
N ASN A 4 28.45 -26.08 2.62
CA ASN A 4 27.68 -24.93 3.10
C ASN A 4 26.92 -24.27 1.95
N LEU A 5 25.60 -24.49 2.02
CA LEU A 5 24.57 -23.78 1.30
C LEU A 5 24.52 -22.36 1.88
N GLU A 6 25.07 -21.36 1.19
CA GLU A 6 24.83 -19.96 1.55
C GLU A 6 23.37 -19.63 1.22
N SER A 7 22.50 -19.90 2.19
CA SER A 7 21.15 -19.37 2.24
C SER A 7 21.28 -17.86 2.43
N GLY A 8 21.25 -17.13 1.31
CA GLY A 8 21.10 -15.68 1.27
C GLY A 8 19.83 -15.33 2.01
N LYS A 9 19.97 -14.99 3.29
CA LYS A 9 18.90 -14.51 4.15
C LYS A 9 18.49 -13.16 3.60
N ILE A 10 17.49 -13.16 2.72
CA ILE A 10 16.77 -11.94 2.35
C ILE A 10 16.15 -11.49 3.67
N SER A 11 16.77 -10.53 4.32
CA SER A 11 16.22 -9.88 5.50
C SER A 11 14.95 -9.20 5.04
N GLU A 12 13.82 -9.89 5.18
CA GLU A 12 12.51 -9.27 5.08
C GLU A 12 12.44 -8.24 6.20
N THR A 13 12.86 -7.01 5.92
CA THR A 13 12.54 -5.86 6.76
C THR A 13 11.01 -5.82 6.78
N LYS A 14 10.44 -6.33 7.87
CA LYS A 14 9.04 -6.10 8.22
C LYS A 14 8.97 -4.59 8.47
N LEU A 15 8.20 -3.88 7.64
CA LEU A 15 7.81 -2.51 7.96
C LEU A 15 7.25 -2.52 9.38
N SER A 16 7.67 -1.55 10.20
CA SER A 16 7.07 -1.36 11.51
C SER A 16 5.57 -1.06 11.35
N THR A 17 4.79 -1.35 12.38
CA THR A 17 3.34 -1.05 12.37
C THR A 17 3.09 0.45 12.11
N GLU A 18 3.95 1.31 12.65
CA GLU A 18 3.85 2.76 12.50
C GLU A 18 4.09 3.20 11.05
N GLU A 19 5.14 2.69 10.40
CA GLU A 19 5.38 2.95 8.98
C GLU A 19 4.22 2.47 8.10
N LYS A 20 3.65 1.30 8.41
CA LYS A 20 2.49 0.77 7.66
C LYS A 20 1.28 1.69 7.78
N CYS A 21 0.96 2.12 9.00
CA CYS A 21 -0.15 3.04 9.24
C CYS A 21 0.07 4.38 8.55
N GLU A 22 1.30 4.90 8.54
CA GLU A 22 1.62 6.14 7.84
C GLU A 22 1.43 6.01 6.33
N ILE A 23 1.97 4.94 5.73
CA ILE A 23 1.84 4.70 4.28
C ILE A 23 0.37 4.51 3.91
N GLN A 24 -0.37 3.68 4.66
CA GLN A 24 -1.79 3.46 4.42
C GLN A 24 -2.58 4.77 4.45
N ARG A 25 -2.31 5.63 5.45
CA ARG A 25 -2.95 6.95 5.56
C ARG A 25 -2.63 7.83 4.34
N ARG A 26 -1.37 7.93 3.93
CA ARG A 26 -0.97 8.73 2.76
C ARG A 26 -1.62 8.24 1.47
N LEU A 27 -1.66 6.93 1.25
CA LEU A 27 -2.29 6.34 0.06
C LEU A 27 -3.78 6.69 0.00
N ILE A 28 -4.48 6.65 1.13
CA ILE A 28 -5.91 7.02 1.23
C ILE A 28 -6.11 8.52 0.97
N GLU A 29 -5.27 9.36 1.58
CA GLU A 29 -5.30 10.82 1.39
C GLU A 29 -5.11 11.18 -0.09
N GLU A 30 -4.05 10.69 -0.72
CA GLU A 30 -3.76 10.96 -2.14
C GLU A 30 -4.82 10.33 -3.07
N PHE A 31 -5.35 9.15 -2.74
CA PHE A 31 -6.46 8.56 -3.48
C PHE A 31 -7.69 9.48 -3.48
N CYS A 32 -8.04 10.05 -2.32
CA CYS A 32 -9.14 10.99 -2.21
C CYS A 32 -8.89 12.27 -3.05
N GLU A 33 -7.65 12.74 -3.08
CA GLU A 33 -7.24 13.92 -3.86
C GLU A 33 -7.34 13.67 -5.36
N ILE A 34 -6.84 12.53 -5.86
CA ILE A 34 -6.96 12.13 -7.27
C ILE A 34 -8.43 12.00 -7.68
N ARG A 35 -9.28 11.47 -6.80
CA ARG A 35 -10.74 11.40 -7.01
C ARG A 35 -11.43 12.76 -6.89
N LYS A 36 -10.69 13.84 -6.66
CA LYS A 36 -11.18 15.22 -6.49
C LYS A 36 -12.26 15.32 -5.41
N MET A 37 -12.14 14.50 -4.36
CA MET A 37 -13.02 14.58 -3.21
C MET A 37 -12.66 15.85 -2.42
N THR A 38 -13.51 16.86 -2.47
CA THR A 38 -13.27 18.14 -1.79
C THR A 38 -14.00 18.24 -0.45
N ASN A 39 -15.02 17.41 -0.23
CA ASN A 39 -15.80 17.38 0.99
C ASN A 39 -15.14 16.46 2.05
N ALA A 40 -14.93 16.98 3.26
CA ALA A 40 -14.32 16.24 4.37
C ALA A 40 -15.11 14.99 4.78
N GLU A 41 -16.44 15.02 4.74
CA GLU A 41 -17.30 13.87 5.00
C GLU A 41 -17.09 12.77 3.96
N GLN A 42 -17.03 13.13 2.67
CA GLN A 42 -16.74 12.18 1.60
C GLN A 42 -15.35 11.56 1.74
N LYS A 43 -14.34 12.36 2.09
CA LYS A 43 -12.99 11.87 2.39
C LYS A 43 -12.98 10.87 3.54
N ASN A 44 -13.69 11.18 4.64
CA ASN A 44 -13.78 10.28 5.80
C ASN A 44 -14.49 8.97 5.46
N ILE A 45 -15.60 9.03 4.70
CA ILE A 45 -16.30 7.81 4.25
C ILE A 45 -15.38 6.96 3.38
N CYS A 46 -14.67 7.58 2.43
CA CYS A 46 -13.71 6.90 1.58
C CYS A 46 -12.58 6.24 2.39
N ALA A 47 -12.04 6.96 3.37
CA ALA A 47 -10.99 6.44 4.25
C ALA A 47 -11.46 5.24 5.07
N LEU A 48 -12.64 5.34 5.67
CA LEU A 48 -13.22 4.23 6.44
C LEU A 48 -13.51 3.02 5.55
N ASP A 49 -14.02 3.22 4.33
CA ASP A 49 -14.26 2.15 3.36
C ASP A 49 -12.95 1.46 2.95
N TRP A 50 -11.90 2.23 2.67
CA TRP A 50 -10.58 1.69 2.35
C TRP A 50 -9.96 0.89 3.50
N VAL A 51 -9.98 1.44 4.72
CA VAL A 51 -9.47 0.74 5.90
C VAL A 51 -10.28 -0.53 6.14
N GLY A 52 -11.62 -0.44 6.12
CA GLY A 52 -12.49 -1.59 6.37
C GLY A 52 -12.35 -2.71 5.34
N LYS A 53 -12.06 -2.39 4.07
CA LYS A 53 -11.89 -3.39 3.00
C LYS A 53 -10.48 -3.92 2.88
N TYR A 54 -9.47 -3.10 3.15
CA TYR A 54 -8.11 -3.38 2.69
C TYR A 54 -7.05 -3.40 3.78
N ALA A 55 -7.36 -2.99 5.03
CA ALA A 55 -6.35 -2.94 6.10
C ALA A 55 -5.69 -4.31 6.35
N ASP A 56 -6.46 -5.39 6.36
CA ASP A 56 -5.97 -6.75 6.59
C ASP A 56 -5.19 -7.33 5.40
N ASN A 57 -5.25 -6.67 4.24
CA ASN A 57 -4.53 -7.05 3.03
C ASN A 57 -3.28 -6.20 2.80
N PHE A 58 -3.06 -5.17 3.62
CA PHE A 58 -2.01 -4.18 3.40
C PHE A 58 -0.60 -4.77 3.60
N ASP A 59 -0.45 -5.75 4.49
CA ASP A 59 0.79 -6.46 4.72
C ASP A 59 1.19 -7.40 3.57
N GLN A 60 0.25 -7.71 2.68
CA GLN A 60 0.43 -8.55 1.50
C GLN A 60 0.71 -7.74 0.22
N LEU A 61 0.74 -6.41 0.31
CA LEU A 61 1.14 -5.56 -0.81
C LEU A 61 2.58 -5.85 -1.24
N ASP A 62 2.85 -5.68 -2.54
CA ASP A 62 4.21 -5.79 -3.04
C ASP A 62 5.03 -4.64 -2.46
N LYS A 63 6.05 -4.98 -1.65
CA LYS A 63 6.95 -4.00 -1.05
C LYS A 63 7.59 -3.11 -2.12
N LYS A 64 7.84 -3.62 -3.33
CA LYS A 64 8.37 -2.81 -4.43
C LYS A 64 7.42 -1.70 -4.83
N LEU A 65 6.11 -1.96 -4.90
CA LEU A 65 5.11 -0.93 -5.21
C LEU A 65 5.05 0.15 -4.12
N ILE A 66 5.19 -0.24 -2.85
CA ILE A 66 5.27 0.71 -1.73
C ILE A 66 6.53 1.57 -1.81
N GLU A 67 7.69 0.98 -2.13
CA GLU A 67 8.94 1.73 -2.27
C GLU A 67 8.94 2.61 -3.53
N GLU A 68 8.36 2.14 -4.64
CA GLU A 68 8.15 2.95 -5.84
C GLU A 68 7.26 4.17 -5.54
N TYR A 69 6.21 3.98 -4.74
CA TYR A 69 5.33 5.07 -4.30
C TYR A 69 6.09 6.11 -3.46
N LYS A 70 6.86 5.66 -2.46
CA LYS A 70 7.69 6.55 -1.62
C LYS A 70 8.72 7.33 -2.44
N GLY A 71 9.25 6.73 -3.51
CA GLY A 71 10.24 7.33 -4.41
C GLY A 71 9.65 8.14 -5.57
N ALA A 72 8.32 8.24 -5.69
CA ALA A 72 7.69 8.99 -6.78
C ALA A 72 7.69 10.49 -6.49
N CYS A 73 8.28 11.26 -7.41
CA CYS A 73 8.47 12.71 -7.26
C CYS A 73 7.45 13.54 -8.04
N ASP A 74 6.69 12.92 -8.96
CA ASP A 74 5.70 13.58 -9.80
C ASP A 74 4.31 12.96 -9.58
N ASP A 75 3.28 13.80 -9.74
CA ASP A 75 1.90 13.44 -9.44
C ASP A 75 1.36 12.36 -10.39
N GLU A 76 1.75 12.38 -11.66
CA GLU A 76 1.33 11.38 -12.66
C GLU A 76 1.84 9.98 -12.28
N LYS A 77 3.11 9.88 -11.90
CA LYS A 77 3.70 8.63 -11.44
C LYS A 77 3.09 8.15 -10.12
N ARG A 78 2.79 9.06 -9.19
CA ARG A 78 2.08 8.71 -7.94
C ARG A 78 0.70 8.17 -8.23
N GLU A 79 -0.08 8.84 -9.07
CA GLU A 79 -1.42 8.40 -9.50
C GLU A 79 -1.36 7.01 -10.13
N TYR A 80 -0.40 6.78 -11.02
CA TYR A 80 -0.20 5.48 -11.66
C TYR A 80 0.14 4.36 -10.67
N ILE A 81 1.01 4.63 -9.69
CA ILE A 81 1.38 3.66 -8.65
C ILE A 81 0.20 3.42 -7.69
N LEU A 82 -0.55 4.46 -7.33
CA LEU A 82 -1.74 4.37 -6.50
C LEU A 82 -2.82 3.49 -7.14
N ASP A 83 -3.07 3.63 -8.45
CA ASP A 83 -4.00 2.77 -9.18
C ASP A 83 -3.55 1.30 -9.15
N LYS A 84 -2.24 1.03 -9.28
CA LYS A 84 -1.69 -0.33 -9.12
C LYS A 84 -1.89 -0.89 -7.72
N ILE A 85 -1.61 -0.08 -6.70
CA ILE A 85 -1.81 -0.46 -5.29
C ILE A 85 -3.28 -0.77 -5.03
N GLN A 86 -4.20 0.08 -5.50
CA GLN A 86 -5.64 -0.16 -5.37
C GLN A 86 -6.04 -1.48 -6.04
N LYS A 87 -5.63 -1.72 -7.28
CA LYS A 87 -5.92 -2.97 -8.00
C LYS A 87 -5.35 -4.20 -7.29
N GLN A 88 -4.16 -4.08 -6.70
CA GLN A 88 -3.57 -5.17 -5.92
C GLN A 88 -4.39 -5.44 -4.65
N LEU A 89 -4.77 -4.41 -3.89
CA LEU A 89 -5.63 -4.54 -2.72
C LEU A 89 -6.99 -5.16 -3.05
N GLU A 90 -7.62 -4.73 -4.15
CA GLU A 90 -8.87 -5.32 -4.64
C GLU A 90 -8.72 -6.80 -4.97
N ASN A 91 -7.61 -7.19 -5.60
CA ASN A 91 -7.33 -8.58 -5.93
C ASN A 91 -7.02 -9.42 -4.69
N LEU A 92 -6.32 -8.87 -3.70
CA LEU A 92 -6.07 -9.54 -2.42
C LEU A 92 -7.37 -9.72 -1.64
N ASN A 93 -8.21 -8.69 -1.60
CA ASN A 93 -9.51 -8.75 -0.94
C ASN A 93 -10.43 -9.81 -1.57
N LYS A 94 -10.45 -9.93 -2.91
CA LYS A 94 -11.20 -10.99 -3.60
C LYS A 94 -10.67 -12.40 -3.33
N LYS A 95 -9.41 -12.55 -2.93
CA LYS A 95 -8.80 -13.85 -2.61
C LYS A 95 -9.00 -14.23 -1.15
N ASN A 96 -9.04 -13.24 -0.27
CA ASN A 96 -9.05 -13.42 1.19
C ASN A 96 -10.44 -13.26 1.82
N GLY A 97 -11.38 -12.60 1.14
CA GLY A 97 -12.79 -12.47 1.52
C GLY A 97 -13.68 -13.47 0.79
#